data_AF-A0A366E390-F1
#
_entry.id   AF-A0A366E390-F1
#
_cell.length_a   1.000
_cell.length_b   1.000
_cell.length_c   1.000
_cell.angle_alpha   90.00
_cell.angle_beta   90.00
_cell.angle_gamma   90.00
#
_symmetry.space_group_name_H-M   'P 1'
#
loop_
_entity.id
_entity.type
_entity.pdbx_description
1 polymer ?
#
loop_
_entity_poly.entity_id
_entity_poly.type
_entity_poly.pdbx_seq_one_letter_code
_entity_poly.pdbx_strand_id
1 'polypeptide(L)'
;MTAEPAPRRTATRAAGFRQGLFSNLLNPKVAAFHLSLFPQFDLHPLTGLAQHAVLAATFRVLALAWYCAVVALLGKAEELLRRNTVRRRISALSGVALVGLGGALLAKG
;
A
#
# COMPACT_ATOMS: atom_id res chain seq x y z
N MET A 1 15.23 -8.01 -35.03
CA MET A 1 14.86 -8.76 -33.81
C MET A 1 13.90 -7.90 -32.98
N THR A 2 12.61 -7.98 -33.24
CA THR A 2 11.57 -7.30 -32.45
C THR A 2 11.21 -8.19 -31.27
N ALA A 3 11.48 -7.75 -30.04
CA ALA A 3 11.08 -8.48 -28.85
C ALA A 3 9.54 -8.60 -28.83
N GLU A 4 9.06 -9.84 -28.89
CA GLU A 4 7.64 -10.15 -28.77
C GLU A 4 7.16 -9.71 -27.37
N PRO A 5 6.11 -8.88 -27.26
CA PRO A 5 5.60 -8.47 -25.97
C PRO A 5 5.02 -9.70 -25.26
N ALA A 6 5.71 -10.16 -24.21
CA ALA A 6 5.27 -11.27 -23.38
C ALA A 6 3.78 -11.10 -22.99
N PRO A 7 2.96 -12.17 -23.10
CA PRO A 7 1.53 -12.07 -22.88
C PRO A 7 1.28 -11.53 -21.47
N ARG A 8 0.70 -10.33 -21.39
CA ARG A 8 0.24 -9.77 -20.11
C ARG A 8 -0.87 -10.68 -19.64
N ARG A 9 -0.56 -11.63 -18.76
CA ARG A 9 -1.57 -12.42 -18.05
C ARG A 9 -2.51 -11.43 -17.37
N THR A 10 -3.73 -11.32 -17.88
CA THR A 10 -4.82 -10.63 -17.21
C THR A 10 -5.01 -11.37 -15.88
N ALA A 11 -4.47 -10.82 -14.80
CA ALA A 11 -4.57 -11.45 -13.50
C ALA A 11 -6.05 -11.59 -13.15
N THR A 12 -6.47 -12.80 -12.79
CA THR A 12 -7.84 -13.02 -12.31
C THR A 12 -8.04 -12.23 -11.02
N ARG A 13 -9.27 -11.82 -10.72
CA ARG A 13 -9.59 -11.08 -9.47
C ARG A 13 -9.05 -11.79 -8.22
N ALA A 14 -9.11 -13.12 -8.21
CA ALA A 14 -8.55 -13.96 -7.15
C ALA A 14 -7.02 -13.86 -7.04
N ALA A 15 -6.30 -13.81 -8.18
CA ALA A 15 -4.84 -13.64 -8.17
C ALA A 15 -4.43 -12.26 -7.67
N GLY A 16 -5.14 -11.19 -8.09
CA GLY A 16 -4.91 -9.83 -7.59
C GLY A 16 -5.17 -9.70 -6.08
N PHE A 17 -6.27 -10.28 -5.59
CA PHE A 17 -6.58 -10.32 -4.15
C PHE A 17 -5.51 -11.06 -3.35
N ARG A 18 -5.09 -12.24 -3.81
CA ARG A 18 -4.02 -13.01 -3.14
C ARG A 18 -2.71 -12.23 -3.09
N GLN A 19 -2.33 -11.57 -4.18
CA GLN A 19 -1.10 -10.78 -4.21
C GLN A 19 -1.17 -9.58 -3.25
N GLY A 20 -2.31 -8.89 -3.19
CA GLY A 20 -2.55 -7.82 -2.22
C GLY A 20 -2.51 -8.33 -0.78
N LEU A 21 -3.17 -9.46 -0.50
CA LEU A 21 -3.21 -10.09 0.81
C LEU A 21 -1.82 -10.50 1.30
N PHE A 22 -1.07 -11.24 0.49
CA PHE A 22 0.29 -11.65 0.85
C PHE A 22 1.23 -10.44 0.96
N SER A 23 1.15 -9.45 0.07
CA SER A 23 1.95 -8.22 0.19
C SER A 23 1.68 -7.46 1.49
N ASN A 24 0.42 -7.41 1.94
CA ASN A 24 0.04 -6.78 3.20
C ASN A 24 0.52 -7.60 4.42
N LEU A 25 0.29 -8.91 4.42
CA LEU A 25 0.67 -9.80 5.53
C LEU A 25 2.19 -9.95 5.68
N LEU A 26 2.94 -9.97 4.57
CA LEU A 26 4.41 -10.07 4.57
C LEU A 26 5.09 -8.72 4.87
N ASN A 27 4.33 -7.65 5.15
CA ASN A 27 4.88 -6.37 5.61
C ASN A 27 4.75 -6.24 7.14
N PRO A 28 5.70 -6.81 7.93
CA PRO A 28 5.63 -6.79 9.39
C PRO A 28 5.67 -5.37 9.97
N LYS A 29 6.09 -4.37 9.19
CA LYS A 29 6.16 -2.97 9.62
C LYS A 29 4.78 -2.39 9.92
N VAL A 30 3.76 -2.82 9.18
CA VAL A 30 2.37 -2.36 9.36
C VAL A 30 1.79 -2.87 10.69
N ALA A 31 2.10 -4.12 11.05
CA ALA A 31 1.67 -4.73 12.31
C ALA A 31 2.35 -4.06 13.51
N ALA A 32 3.67 -3.87 13.45
CA ALA A 32 4.43 -3.20 14.51
C ALA A 32 3.97 -1.74 14.72
N PHE A 33 3.67 -1.02 13.63
CA PHE A 33 3.17 0.36 13.71
C PHE A 33 1.76 0.43 14.30
N HIS A 34 0.86 -0.50 13.94
CA HIS A 34 -0.49 -0.58 14.53
C HIS A 34 -0.44 -0.83 16.05
N LEU A 35 0.43 -1.72 16.51
CA LEU A 35 0.61 -2.00 17.93
C LEU A 35 1.22 -0.81 18.68
N SER A 36 2.20 -0.13 18.06
CA SER A 36 2.87 1.04 18.65
C SER A 36 1.99 2.27 18.72
N LEU A 37 1.04 2.43 17.80
CA LEU A 37 0.08 3.53 17.80
C LEU A 37 -1.21 3.20 18.52
N PHE A 38 -1.39 1.97 19.02
CA PHE A 38 -2.64 1.58 19.69
C PHE A 38 -2.80 2.46 20.93
N PRO A 39 -3.75 3.38 20.92
CA PRO A 39 -3.79 4.38 21.97
C PRO A 39 -4.54 3.78 23.15
N GLN A 40 -3.86 3.69 24.30
CA GLN A 40 -4.45 3.28 25.57
C GLN A 40 -5.21 4.45 26.20
N PHE A 41 -6.24 4.94 25.50
CA PHE A 41 -7.08 6.02 26.00
C PHE A 41 -7.93 5.53 27.17
N ASP A 42 -7.90 6.26 28.27
CA ASP A 42 -8.80 6.07 29.41
C ASP A 42 -10.02 6.99 29.26
N LEU A 43 -11.23 6.43 29.19
CA LEU A 43 -12.48 7.17 28.90
C LEU A 43 -13.44 7.10 30.10
N HIS A 44 -12.94 7.43 31.29
CA HIS A 44 -13.78 7.56 32.49
C HIS A 44 -14.96 8.53 32.25
N PRO A 45 -16.20 8.22 32.69
CA PRO A 45 -16.61 7.16 33.61
C PRO A 45 -17.18 5.90 32.92
N LEU A 46 -16.88 5.67 31.64
CA LEU A 46 -17.40 4.49 30.93
C LEU A 46 -16.87 3.19 31.54
N THR A 47 -17.71 2.15 31.58
CA THR A 47 -17.25 0.81 31.99
C THR A 47 -16.21 0.30 30.99
N GLY A 48 -15.28 -0.54 31.45
CA GLY A 48 -14.18 -1.03 30.62
C GLY A 48 -14.64 -1.64 29.29
N LEU A 49 -15.74 -2.40 29.26
CA LEU A 49 -16.26 -2.96 28.02
C LEU A 49 -16.81 -1.89 27.05
N ALA A 50 -17.56 -0.91 27.56
CA ALA A 50 -18.14 0.15 26.74
C ALA A 50 -17.06 1.05 26.12
N GLN A 51 -16.02 1.37 26.89
CA GLN A 51 -14.86 2.12 26.42
C GLN A 51 -14.12 1.40 25.28
N HIS A 52 -13.81 0.11 25.45
CA HIS A 52 -13.17 -0.67 24.38
C HIS A 52 -14.06 -0.80 23.14
N ALA A 53 -15.38 -0.94 23.31
CA ALA A 53 -16.32 -1.02 22.19
C ALA A 53 -16.35 0.29 21.38
N VAL A 54 -16.41 1.45 22.05
CA VAL A 54 -16.39 2.76 21.39
C VAL A 54 -15.07 2.99 20.66
N LEU A 55 -13.94 2.71 21.31
CA LEU A 55 -12.61 2.84 20.69
C LEU A 55 -12.45 1.94 19.46
N ALA A 56 -12.86 0.67 19.57
CA ALA A 56 -12.81 -0.28 18.46
C ALA A 56 -13.73 0.14 17.31
N ALA A 57 -14.94 0.63 17.61
CA ALA A 57 -15.89 1.12 16.61
C ALA A 57 -15.33 2.34 15.87
N THR A 58 -14.85 3.36 16.60
CA THR A 58 -14.24 4.55 16.00
C THR A 58 -13.04 4.20 15.13
N PHE A 59 -12.14 3.34 15.63
CA PHE A 59 -10.98 2.90 14.86
C PHE A 59 -11.41 2.16 13.58
N ARG A 60 -12.40 1.27 13.65
CA ARG A 60 -12.92 0.56 12.47
C ARG A 60 -13.57 1.50 11.48
N VAL A 61 -14.33 2.50 11.92
CA VAL A 61 -14.96 3.48 11.03
C VAL A 61 -13.90 4.31 10.31
N LEU A 62 -12.88 4.78 11.03
CA LEU A 62 -11.76 5.51 10.44
C LEU A 62 -10.98 4.64 9.44
N ALA A 63 -10.67 3.39 9.81
CA ALA A 63 -10.00 2.45 8.93
C ALA A 63 -10.83 2.16 7.67
N LEU A 64 -12.14 1.94 7.81
CA LEU A 64 -13.04 1.71 6.69
C LEU A 64 -13.12 2.92 5.76
N ALA A 65 -13.30 4.12 6.32
CA ALA A 65 -13.31 5.37 5.56
C ALA A 65 -11.99 5.57 4.79
N TRP A 66 -10.86 5.29 5.45
CA TRP A 66 -9.54 5.33 4.83
C TRP A 66 -9.42 4.32 3.67
N TYR A 67 -9.79 3.06 3.87
CA TYR A 67 -9.73 2.05 2.81
C TYR A 67 -10.65 2.40 1.64
N CYS A 68 -11.86 2.89 1.90
CA CYS A 68 -12.77 3.36 0.86
C CYS A 68 -12.16 4.50 0.05
N ALA A 69 -11.54 5.49 0.73
CA ALA A 69 -10.84 6.58 0.07
C ALA A 69 -9.70 6.03 -0.81
N VAL A 70 -8.84 5.16 -0.27
CA VAL A 70 -7.73 4.54 -1.01
C VAL A 70 -8.24 3.80 -2.25
N VAL A 71 -9.28 2.97 -2.13
CA VAL A 71 -9.86 2.22 -3.25
C VAL A 71 -10.42 3.17 -4.31
N ALA A 72 -11.12 4.23 -3.89
CA ALA A 72 -11.64 5.25 -4.82
C ALA A 72 -10.52 6.00 -5.56
N LEU A 73 -9.43 6.35 -4.86
CA LEU A 73 -8.24 6.94 -5.48
C LEU A 73 -7.53 5.95 -6.41
N LEU A 74 -7.54 4.65 -6.10
CA LEU A 74 -6.89 3.62 -6.91
C LEU A 74 -7.49 3.54 -8.32
N GLY A 75 -8.81 3.69 -8.45
CA GLY A 75 -9.45 3.76 -9.77
C GLY A 75 -8.97 4.96 -10.61
N LYS A 76 -8.77 6.12 -9.98
CA LYS A 76 -8.18 7.30 -10.65
C LYS A 76 -6.70 7.10 -10.97
N ALA A 77 -5.96 6.46 -10.07
CA ALA A 77 -4.55 6.13 -10.27
C ALA A 77 -4.39 5.14 -11.43
N GLU A 78 -5.26 4.13 -11.55
CA GLU A 78 -5.25 3.18 -12.66
C GLU A 78 -5.40 3.88 -14.01
N GLU A 79 -6.36 4.81 -14.12
CA GLU A 79 -6.55 5.60 -15.34
C GLU A 79 -5.33 6.48 -15.65
N LEU A 80 -4.73 7.09 -14.62
CA LEU A 80 -3.52 7.91 -14.77
C LEU A 80 -2.31 7.07 -15.20
N LEU A 81 -2.12 5.89 -14.60
CA LEU A 81 -1.04 4.93 -14.94
C LEU A 81 -1.24 4.28 -16.31
N ARG A 82 -2.48 4.23 -16.83
CA ARG A 82 -2.74 3.74 -18.19
C ARG A 82 -2.19 4.70 -19.26
N ARG A 83 -1.97 5.98 -18.92
CA ARG A 83 -1.34 6.95 -19.83
C ARG A 83 0.12 6.60 -20.09
N ASN A 84 0.48 6.40 -21.36
CA ASN A 84 1.82 5.97 -21.77
C ASN A 84 2.93 6.92 -21.27
N THR A 85 2.65 8.23 -21.26
CA THR A 85 3.60 9.26 -20.77
C THR A 85 3.92 9.11 -19.28
N VAL A 86 2.93 8.80 -18.43
CA VAL A 86 3.11 8.64 -16.98
C VAL A 86 3.92 7.38 -16.71
N ARG A 87 3.56 6.27 -17.34
CA ARG A 87 4.31 5.01 -17.28
C ARG A 87 5.77 5.21 -17.68
N ARG A 88 6.03 5.90 -18.80
CA ARG A 88 7.38 6.16 -19.29
C ARG A 88 8.20 7.03 -18.32
N ARG A 89 7.59 8.05 -17.71
CA ARG A 89 8.25 8.88 -16.69
C ARG A 89 8.60 8.07 -15.44
N ILE A 90 7.68 7.26 -14.94
CA ILE A 90 7.95 6.39 -13.77
C ILE A 90 9.09 5.42 -14.08
N SER A 91 9.05 4.74 -15.23
CA SER A 91 10.14 3.84 -15.64
C SER A 91 11.48 4.56 -15.77
N ALA A 92 11.51 5.76 -16.35
CA ALA A 92 12.73 6.54 -16.47
C ALA A 92 13.29 6.96 -15.10
N LEU A 93 12.44 7.47 -14.21
CA LEU A 93 12.84 7.89 -12.87
C LEU A 93 13.37 6.71 -12.05
N SER A 94 12.69 5.57 -12.07
CA SER A 94 13.15 4.35 -11.39
C SER A 94 14.48 3.86 -11.95
N GLY A 95 14.65 3.89 -13.28
CA GLY A 95 15.91 3.53 -13.93
C GLY A 95 17.06 4.44 -13.51
N VAL A 96 16.83 5.76 -13.52
CA VAL A 96 17.82 6.76 -13.06
C VAL A 96 18.16 6.54 -11.58
N ALA A 97 17.16 6.30 -10.74
CA ALA A 97 17.38 6.05 -9.31
C ALA A 97 18.22 4.79 -9.07
N LEU A 98 17.93 3.68 -9.77
CA LEU A 98 18.68 2.43 -9.65
C LEU A 98 20.12 2.57 -10.16
N VAL A 99 20.32 3.25 -11.29
CA VAL A 99 21.67 3.53 -11.82
C VAL A 99 22.45 4.42 -10.85
N GLY A 100 21.82 5.47 -10.32
CA GLY A 100 22.43 6.34 -9.32
C GLY A 100 22.79 5.61 -8.04
N LEU A 101 21.92 4.71 -7.55
CA LEU A 101 22.14 3.92 -6.34
C LEU A 101 23.25 2.88 -6.56
N GLY A 102 23.29 2.22 -7.73
CA GLY A 102 24.38 1.33 -8.12
C GLY A 102 25.72 2.05 -8.25
N GLY A 103 25.73 3.24 -8.84
CA GLY A 103 26.92 4.10 -8.90
C GLY A 103 27.39 4.54 -7.51
N ALA A 104 26.46 4.92 -6.63
CA ALA A 104 26.77 5.30 -5.26
C ALA A 104 27.34 4.13 -4.43
N LEU A 105 26.89 2.90 -4.69
CA LEU A 105 27.45 1.68 -4.09
C LEU A 105 28.87 1.43 -4.57
N LEU A 106 29.11 1.53 -5.89
CA LEU A 106 30.46 1.37 -6.47
C LEU A 106 31.44 2.44 -6.00
N ALA A 107 30.96 3.65 -5.69
CA ALA A 107 31.79 4.73 -5.16
C ALA A 107 32.09 4.60 -3.67
N LYS A 108 31.36 3.74 -2.94
CA LYS A 108 31.52 3.49 -1.50
C LYS A 108 32.15 2.14 -1.17
N GLY A 109 32.27 1.24 -2.16
CA GLY A 109 33.03 -0.01 -2.06
C GLY A 109 34.44 0.19 -2.62
#